data_AF-A0A969YKC7-F1
#
_entry.id   AF-A0A969YKC7-F1
#
_cell.length_a   1.000
_cell.length_b   1.000
_cell.length_c   1.000
_cell.angle_alpha   90.00
_cell.angle_beta   90.00
_cell.angle_gamma   90.00
#
_symmetry.space_group_name_H-M   'P 1'
#
loop_
_entity.id
_entity.type
_entity.pdbx_description
1 polymer ?
#
loop_
_entity_poly.entity_id
_entity_poly.type
_entity_poly.pdbx_seq_one_letter_code
_entity_poly.pdbx_strand_id
1 'polypeptide(L)'
;MMIGTNLPINKDDECDRCQLANADKWVGYGCEERKAIFTPREQTVLQRIREASLRARTIKKELNLYDPTGSTDVSARNRALEELETLRRVRGDLEKERIAAAEERMRLLGHL
;
A
#
# COMPACT_ATOMS: atom_id res chain seq x y z
N MET A 1 -38.08 -35.97 35.80
CA MET A 1 -37.91 -34.63 35.21
C MET A 1 -36.90 -34.73 34.07
N MET A 2 -37.22 -34.09 32.96
CA MET A 2 -36.48 -34.08 31.70
C MET A 2 -35.21 -33.21 31.74
N ILE A 3 -34.41 -33.34 30.67
CA ILE A 3 -33.33 -32.46 30.15
C ILE A 3 -31.94 -32.78 30.73
N GLY A 4 -30.88 -33.08 29.95
CA GLY A 4 -30.72 -33.14 28.50
C GLY A 4 -29.26 -33.52 28.12
N THR A 5 -29.14 -34.21 26.97
CA THR A 5 -28.06 -34.24 25.94
C THR A 5 -26.59 -34.44 26.38
N ASN A 6 -25.90 -35.52 26.00
CA ASN A 6 -25.27 -35.79 24.68
C ASN A 6 -24.36 -34.68 24.11
N LEU A 7 -23.03 -34.89 24.19
CA LEU A 7 -22.01 -34.80 23.10
C LEU A 7 -21.77 -33.45 22.34
N PRO A 8 -20.64 -33.32 21.62
CA PRO A 8 -19.38 -32.63 21.96
C PRO A 8 -19.22 -31.23 21.33
N ILE A 9 -18.34 -30.38 21.87
CA ILE A 9 -17.96 -29.08 21.26
C ILE A 9 -16.50 -28.80 21.66
N ASN A 10 -15.55 -28.51 20.78
CA ASN A 10 -15.42 -28.74 19.35
C ASN A 10 -13.92 -28.79 19.07
N LYS A 11 -13.56 -29.44 17.95
CA LYS A 11 -12.32 -29.20 17.23
C LYS A 11 -12.21 -27.69 16.91
N ASP A 12 -11.00 -27.24 16.59
CA ASP A 12 -10.73 -25.92 15.97
C ASP A 12 -10.24 -24.82 16.95
N ASP A 13 -9.12 -25.09 17.64
CA ASP A 13 -8.14 -24.02 17.92
C ASP A 13 -6.94 -24.11 16.95
N GLU A 14 -7.18 -24.69 15.76
CA GLU A 14 -6.45 -24.30 14.57
C GLU A 14 -6.85 -22.84 14.27
N CYS A 15 -5.93 -21.91 14.52
CA CYS A 15 -6.01 -20.60 13.89
C CYS A 15 -5.82 -20.80 12.39
N ASP A 16 -6.90 -21.19 11.72
CA ASP A 16 -7.01 -21.53 10.30
C ASP A 16 -6.86 -20.30 9.38
N ARG A 17 -6.40 -19.18 9.95
CA ARG A 17 -6.07 -17.93 9.24
C ARG A 17 -4.57 -17.76 9.01
N CYS A 18 -3.73 -18.56 9.68
CA CYS A 18 -2.29 -18.54 9.50
C CYS A 18 -1.81 -19.95 9.17
N GLN A 19 -1.87 -20.34 7.89
CA GLN A 19 -1.22 -21.56 7.38
C GLN A 19 0.32 -21.45 7.44
N LEU A 20 0.88 -21.08 8.59
CA LEU A 20 2.31 -21.08 8.84
C LEU A 20 2.73 -22.52 9.15
N ALA A 21 2.83 -23.30 8.08
CA ALA A 21 3.42 -24.61 8.13
C ALA A 21 4.83 -24.52 8.74
N ASN A 22 5.03 -25.27 9.81
CA ASN A 22 6.32 -25.69 10.35
C ASN A 22 7.23 -24.56 10.84
N ALA A 23 7.09 -24.26 12.13
CA ALA A 23 8.13 -23.64 12.95
C ALA A 23 9.34 -24.58 13.08
N ASP A 24 10.20 -24.64 12.06
CA ASP A 24 11.52 -25.26 12.16
C ASP A 24 12.49 -24.62 11.17
N LYS A 25 12.96 -23.43 11.55
CA LYS A 25 14.28 -22.84 11.27
C LYS A 25 14.24 -21.45 11.87
N TRP A 26 14.91 -21.24 12.99
CA TRP A 26 15.35 -19.90 13.37
C TRP A 26 16.38 -19.46 12.34
N VAL A 27 15.91 -19.00 11.18
CA VAL A 27 16.74 -18.26 10.23
C VAL A 27 17.14 -17.00 10.99
N GLY A 28 18.41 -16.92 11.38
CA GLY A 28 18.92 -15.84 12.20
C GLY A 28 18.47 -14.51 11.60
N TYR A 29 17.71 -13.73 12.37
CA TYR A 29 17.24 -12.44 11.95
C TYR A 29 18.43 -11.47 11.88
N GLY A 30 19.03 -11.41 10.69
CA GLY A 30 20.30 -10.79 10.42
C GLY A 30 20.16 -9.41 9.79
N CYS A 31 21.25 -8.95 9.19
CA CYS A 31 21.29 -7.64 8.56
C CYS A 31 20.52 -7.61 7.24
N GLU A 32 20.52 -8.72 6.48
CA GLU A 32 19.82 -8.82 5.21
C GLU A 32 18.29 -8.80 5.38
N GLU A 33 17.77 -9.48 6.39
CA GLU A 33 16.33 -9.48 6.70
C GLU A 33 15.86 -8.09 7.14
N ARG A 34 16.69 -7.36 7.89
CA ARG A 34 16.40 -5.98 8.32
C ARG A 34 16.35 -4.99 7.15
N LYS A 35 16.97 -5.29 6.00
CA LYS A 35 16.80 -4.50 4.77
C LYS A 35 15.43 -4.67 4.12
N ALA A 36 14.60 -5.62 4.53
CA ALA A 36 13.24 -5.75 4.01
C ALA A 36 12.23 -4.91 4.80
N ILE A 37 12.60 -4.39 5.97
CA ILE A 37 11.67 -3.75 6.90
C ILE A 37 11.70 -2.25 6.72
N PHE A 38 10.60 -1.70 6.21
CA PHE A 38 10.45 -0.28 5.99
C PHE A 38 10.35 0.49 7.31
N THR A 39 11.10 1.59 7.38
CA THR A 39 10.95 2.60 8.42
C THR A 39 9.57 3.27 8.39
N PRO A 40 9.11 3.88 9.49
CA PRO A 40 7.86 4.65 9.50
C PRO A 40 7.82 5.75 8.41
N ARG A 41 8.97 6.38 8.13
CA ARG A 41 9.11 7.37 7.07
C ARG A 41 8.90 6.75 5.69
N GLU A 42 9.56 5.63 5.37
CA GLU A 42 9.36 4.91 4.11
C GLU A 42 7.89 4.49 3.93
N GLN A 43 7.25 3.96 4.98
CA GLN A 43 5.84 3.59 4.93
C GLN A 43 4.93 4.78 4.62
N THR A 44 5.21 5.93 5.22
CA THR A 44 4.47 7.19 4.98
C THR A 44 4.62 7.64 3.52
N VAL A 45 5.85 7.61 2.98
CA VAL A 45 6.09 7.98 1.58
C VAL A 45 5.38 7.01 0.63
N LEU A 46 5.47 5.70 0.88
CA LEU A 46 4.78 4.69 0.08
C LEU A 46 3.26 4.84 0.14
N GLN A 47 2.70 5.21 1.29
CA GLN A 47 1.28 5.54 1.41
C GLN A 47 0.91 6.74 0.54
N ARG A 48 1.65 7.84 0.62
CA ARG A 48 1.41 9.05 -0.20
C ARG A 48 1.51 8.77 -1.69
N ILE A 49 2.45 7.91 -2.11
CA ILE A 49 2.56 7.46 -3.52
C ILE A 49 1.31 6.70 -3.96
N ARG A 50 0.79 5.81 -3.10
CA ARG A 50 -0.44 5.04 -3.39
C ARG A 50 -1.64 5.97 -3.53
N GLU A 51 -1.80 6.93 -2.61
CA GLU A 51 -2.87 7.93 -2.64
C GLU A 51 -2.83 8.80 -3.90
N ALA A 52 -1.67 9.36 -4.23
CA ALA A 52 -1.48 10.16 -5.43
C ALA A 52 -1.78 9.35 -6.71
N SER A 53 -1.36 8.08 -6.74
CA SER A 53 -1.63 7.17 -7.85
C SER A 53 -3.12 6.85 -8.00
N LEU A 54 -3.84 6.65 -6.88
CA LEU A 54 -5.27 6.41 -6.88
C LEU A 54 -6.04 7.64 -7.39
N ARG A 55 -5.67 8.82 -6.91
CA ARG A 55 -6.27 10.10 -7.35
C ARG A 55 -6.04 10.33 -8.85
N ALA A 56 -4.82 10.12 -9.33
CA ALA A 56 -4.51 10.23 -10.76
C ALA A 56 -5.30 9.24 -11.62
N ARG A 57 -5.52 8.00 -11.15
CA ARG A 57 -6.39 7.02 -11.84
C ARG A 57 -7.83 7.49 -11.90
N THR A 58 -8.33 8.11 -10.83
CA THR A 58 -9.71 8.63 -10.75
C THR A 58 -9.91 9.77 -11.75
N ILE A 59 -9.01 10.75 -11.75
CA ILE A 59 -9.04 11.87 -12.70
C ILE A 59 -8.95 11.40 -14.15
N LYS A 60 -8.11 10.40 -14.44
CA LYS A 60 -8.07 9.81 -15.80
C LYS A 60 -9.40 9.20 -16.23
N LYS A 61 -10.12 8.55 -15.30
CA LYS A 61 -11.47 8.02 -15.59
C LYS A 61 -12.46 9.15 -15.84
N GLU A 62 -12.41 10.22 -15.04
CA GLU A 62 -13.22 11.42 -15.25
C GLU A 62 -12.94 12.06 -16.62
N LEU A 63 -11.66 12.17 -17.00
CA LEU A 63 -11.24 12.67 -18.31
C LEU A 63 -11.85 11.88 -19.48
N ASN A 64 -11.97 10.55 -19.35
CA ASN A 64 -12.61 9.72 -20.36
C ASN A 64 -14.12 9.98 -20.49
N LEU A 65 -14.78 10.51 -19.46
CA LEU A 65 -16.22 10.85 -19.51
C LEU A 65 -16.48 12.12 -20.31
N TYR A 66 -15.50 13.00 -20.45
CA TYR A 66 -15.66 14.24 -21.22
C TYR A 66 -15.57 14.03 -22.74
N ASP A 67 -15.06 12.89 -23.22
CA ASP A 67 -14.68 12.65 -24.62
C ASP A 67 -15.67 11.88 -25.55
N PRO A 68 -16.80 11.24 -25.14
CA PRO A 68 -17.51 10.41 -26.12
C PRO A 68 -18.43 11.12 -27.13
N THR A 69 -19.15 12.19 -26.75
CA THR A 69 -20.29 12.68 -27.58
C THR A 69 -20.63 14.17 -27.43
N GLY A 70 -19.72 15.01 -26.93
CA GLY A 70 -19.92 16.46 -26.91
C GLY A 70 -20.33 17.09 -25.56
N SER A 71 -19.97 16.48 -24.43
CA SER A 71 -20.14 17.14 -23.13
C SER A 71 -19.19 18.36 -23.03
N THR A 72 -19.76 19.51 -22.67
CA THR A 72 -19.28 20.84 -23.05
C THR A 72 -18.57 21.60 -21.92
N ASP A 73 -18.14 20.92 -20.85
CA ASP A 73 -17.41 21.60 -19.77
C ASP A 73 -15.89 21.56 -20.00
N VAL A 74 -15.45 22.39 -20.95
CA VAL A 74 -14.04 22.61 -21.26
C VAL A 74 -13.27 23.09 -20.02
N SER A 75 -13.92 23.83 -19.12
CA SER A 75 -13.30 24.30 -17.88
C SER A 75 -13.04 23.16 -16.90
N ALA A 76 -14.02 22.28 -16.67
CA ALA A 76 -13.83 21.09 -15.84
C ALA A 76 -12.76 20.14 -16.41
N ARG A 77 -12.76 19.93 -17.73
CA ARG A 77 -11.72 19.14 -18.40
C ARG A 77 -10.32 19.73 -18.20
N ASN A 78 -10.17 21.04 -18.37
CA ASN A 78 -8.88 21.71 -18.19
C ASN A 78 -8.40 21.63 -16.73
N ARG A 79 -9.29 21.84 -15.75
CA ARG A 79 -8.97 21.66 -14.32
C ARG A 79 -8.51 20.23 -14.01
N ALA A 80 -9.19 19.22 -14.56
CA ALA A 80 -8.79 17.82 -14.40
C ALA A 80 -7.41 17.53 -15.02
N LEU A 81 -7.08 18.14 -16.17
CA LEU A 81 -5.74 18.03 -16.78
C LEU A 81 -4.65 18.70 -15.94
N GLU A 82 -4.91 19.89 -15.39
CA GLU A 82 -4.00 20.61 -14.50
C GLU A 82 -3.73 19.84 -13.21
N GLU A 83 -4.79 19.26 -12.62
CA GLU A 83 -4.66 18.43 -11.43
C GLU A 83 -3.86 17.15 -11.71
N LEU A 84 -4.08 16.52 -12.87
CA LEU A 84 -3.30 15.36 -13.29
C LEU A 84 -1.80 15.70 -13.44
N GLU A 85 -1.49 16.86 -14.01
CA GLU A 85 -0.11 17.34 -14.15
C GLU A 85 0.53 17.63 -12.79
N THR A 86 -0.23 18.25 -11.88
CA THR A 86 0.19 18.46 -10.50
C THR A 86 0.52 17.14 -9.81
N LEU A 87 -0.35 16.12 -9.96
CA LEU A 87 -0.12 14.79 -9.38
C LEU A 87 1.10 14.08 -9.98
N ARG A 88 1.44 14.32 -11.24
CA ARG A 88 2.69 13.80 -11.84
C ARG A 88 3.91 14.40 -11.18
N ARG A 89 3.92 15.72 -10.93
CA ARG A 89 5.00 16.41 -10.23
C ARG A 89 5.13 15.89 -8.80
N VAL A 90 4.02 15.84 -8.06
CA VAL A 90 3.96 15.28 -6.70
C VAL A 90 4.51 13.86 -6.66
N ARG A 91 4.14 13.00 -7.62
CA ARG A 91 4.69 11.64 -7.71
C ARG A 91 6.20 11.63 -7.95
N GLY A 92 6.72 12.52 -8.80
CA GLY A 92 8.16 12.66 -9.04
C GLY A 92 8.92 13.04 -7.77
N ASP A 93 8.37 13.96 -6.97
CA ASP A 93 9.00 14.37 -5.71
C ASP A 93 8.90 13.30 -4.62
N LEU A 94 7.76 12.60 -4.53
CA LEU A 94 7.61 11.45 -3.64
C LEU A 94 8.56 10.30 -3.99
N GLU A 95 8.90 10.11 -5.26
CA GLU A 95 9.86 9.10 -5.68
C GLU A 95 11.28 9.44 -5.21
N LYS A 96 11.68 10.73 -5.28
CA LYS A 96 12.94 11.20 -4.68
C LYS A 96 12.93 10.98 -3.17
N GLU A 97 11.82 11.30 -2.51
CA GLU A 97 11.66 11.10 -1.07
C GLU A 97 11.74 9.62 -0.68
N ARG A 98 11.20 8.71 -1.51
CA ARG A 98 11.25 7.26 -1.32
C ARG A 98 12.69 6.76 -1.35
N ILE A 99 13.49 7.23 -2.31
CA ILE A 99 14.91 6.88 -2.41
C ILE A 99 15.66 7.40 -1.18
N ALA A 100 15.46 8.67 -0.81
CA ALA A 100 16.12 9.25 0.36
C ALA A 100 15.75 8.54 1.68
N ALA A 101 14.51 8.10 1.84
CA ALA A 101 14.07 7.35 3.00
C ALA A 101 14.66 5.92 3.04
N ALA A 102 14.84 5.28 1.88
CA ALA A 102 15.53 4.00 1.79
C ALA A 102 17.03 4.13 2.10
N GLU A 103 17.69 5.20 1.64
CA GLU A 103 19.08 5.50 1.99
C GLU A 103 19.25 5.77 3.49
N GLU A 104 18.31 6.49 4.11
CA GLU A 104 18.32 6.68 5.57
C GLU A 104 18.27 5.34 6.30
N ARG A 105 17.40 4.41 5.89
CA ARG A 105 17.37 3.06 6.46
C ARG A 105 18.71 2.34 6.30
N MET A 106 19.33 2.43 5.13
CA MET A 106 20.64 1.81 4.91
C MET A 106 21.72 2.42 5.80
N ARG A 107 21.70 3.74 6.05
CA ARG A 107 22.56 4.40 7.05
C ARG A 107 22.30 3.89 8.47
N LEU A 108 21.03 3.76 8.88
CA LEU A 108 20.65 3.23 10.20
C LEU A 108 21.10 1.78 10.41
N LEU A 109 21.19 1.00 9.33
CA LEU A 109 21.69 -0.37 9.35
C LEU A 109 23.23 -0.46 9.21
N GLY A 110 23.93 0.66 9.06
CA GLY A 110 25.39 0.70 8.93
C GLY A 110 25.92 0.27 7.57
N HIS A 111 25.13 0.43 6.49
CA HIS A 111 25.47 -0.02 5.14
C HIS A 111 25.90 1.10 4.17
N LEU A 112 26.12 2.32 4.65
CA LEU A 112 26.49 3.50 3.85
C LEU A 112 27.59 4.32 4.52
#